data_AF-A0A0X3XHM1-F1
#
_entry.id   AF-A0A0X3XHM1-F1
#
_cell.length_a   1.000
_cell.length_b   1.000
_cell.length_c   1.000
_cell.angle_alpha   90.00
_cell.angle_beta   90.00
_cell.angle_gamma   90.00
#
_symmetry.space_group_name_H-M   'P 1'
#
loop_
_entity.id
_entity.type
_entity.pdbx_description
1 polymer ?
#
loop_
_entity_poly.entity_id
_entity_poly.type
_entity_poly.pdbx_seq_one_letter_code
_entity_poly.pdbx_strand_id
1 'polypeptide(L)'
;MTGFDAIDALLAGARKEVPLPPVPERRTLREELGLSRPQLAQALGVGPSTIAGWESGRDPSGEVREKYAYFLEGARTKLSAAPTPQAAEPTPQAADPTPPAADPTPSAAEPTPQAVDPTPLAAEPAPSAAGSTPPAADSRPEPAPAPTPALSATASGPGDGDELAVPQPCVLCGRPARHQVEGFPQHLDPAECGTDAEHPPVPAETAPREEPGPAPATAPRPQKVVPAGRRLRTAEPPDPIAAAVAAALDQHSGDVEAATAALVRRAIPDAMALLDQTRKGGRYDVVAHPWLPDVLRKPTARGADEIWEARPKWSRPTLPPGEHQVTALDVNGAYLSALKTHLPIGRLEHSTGDHHDRRRAGVHLVTPPEWEHDACLPNPIGNRDEPGPLWVTEPTLRLLQRLSGPRYGLCDPPVIHESWTSGATENLLEKFRVLLKDARDRAIAEGDEVTLEYVKAMYSKFVSTMGESNYNRELYRTDWMHLIRSQAFVNLWWKAHRAYDEGLMVVRAMGTDELHVIGDWRAVFPEGRAVTEVKVKDVYTVGEAVPPE
;
A
#
# COMPACT_ATOMS: atom_id res chain seq x y z
N MET A 1 54.58 13.63 5.41
CA MET A 1 54.17 12.77 6.53
C MET A 1 55.22 12.90 7.62
N THR A 2 54.96 13.80 8.56
CA THR A 2 55.75 13.98 9.78
C THR A 2 55.37 12.90 10.80
N GLY A 3 56.16 12.72 11.86
CA GLY A 3 55.82 11.78 12.93
C GLY A 3 54.49 12.12 13.63
N PHE A 4 54.07 13.39 13.61
CA PHE A 4 52.79 13.83 14.19
C PHE A 4 51.59 13.34 13.37
N ASP A 5 51.64 13.39 12.03
CA ASP A 5 50.56 12.87 11.17
C ASP A 5 50.26 11.38 11.45
N ALA A 6 51.31 10.59 11.76
CA ALA A 6 51.18 9.18 12.11
C ALA A 6 50.64 8.96 13.53
N ILE A 7 50.97 9.84 14.48
CA ILE A 7 50.43 9.82 15.85
C ILE A 7 48.95 10.25 15.84
N ASP A 8 48.60 11.28 15.08
CA ASP A 8 47.21 11.76 14.95
C ASP A 8 46.33 10.72 14.24
N ALA A 9 46.84 10.01 13.23
CA ALA A 9 46.17 8.86 12.64
C ALA A 9 45.98 7.71 13.64
N LEU A 10 46.97 7.44 14.51
CA LEU A 10 46.89 6.43 15.57
C LEU A 10 45.83 6.81 16.62
N LEU A 11 45.79 8.08 17.04
CA LEU A 11 44.83 8.62 18.00
C LEU A 11 43.41 8.67 17.42
N ALA A 12 43.25 9.03 16.14
CA ALA A 12 41.96 8.97 15.45
C ALA A 12 41.45 7.51 15.27
N GLY A 13 42.37 6.54 15.15
CA GLY A 13 42.07 5.12 15.16
C GLY A 13 41.76 4.54 16.55
N ALA A 14 42.18 5.20 17.63
CA ALA A 14 42.03 4.76 19.01
C ALA A 14 40.60 4.95 19.56
N ARG A 15 39.63 4.27 18.94
CA ARG A 15 38.26 4.19 19.47
C ARG A 15 38.25 3.37 20.75
N LYS A 16 37.58 3.88 21.79
CA LYS A 16 37.32 3.12 23.02
C LYS A 16 36.35 1.99 22.69
N GLU A 17 36.84 0.74 22.72
CA GLU A 17 36.02 -0.43 22.41
C GLU A 17 34.77 -0.50 23.32
N VAL A 18 33.63 -0.84 22.72
CA VAL A 18 32.37 -1.00 23.45
C VAL A 18 32.55 -2.13 24.47
N PRO A 19 32.24 -1.91 25.77
CA PRO A 19 32.35 -2.96 26.77
C PRO A 19 31.33 -4.06 26.46
N LEU A 20 31.78 -5.31 26.49
CA LEU A 20 30.91 -6.47 26.28
C LEU A 20 30.53 -7.08 27.63
N PRO A 21 29.29 -7.60 27.77
CA PRO A 21 28.90 -8.43 28.91
C PRO A 21 29.87 -9.60 29.19
N PRO A 22 29.91 -10.12 30.44
CA PRO A 22 30.71 -11.29 30.78
C PRO A 22 30.39 -12.49 29.87
N VAL A 23 31.42 -13.24 29.49
CA VAL A 23 31.35 -14.40 28.58
C VAL A 23 30.14 -15.34 28.80
N PRO A 24 29.83 -15.82 30.03
CA PRO A 24 28.68 -16.70 30.24
C PRO A 24 27.34 -16.03 29.90
N GLU A 25 27.19 -14.74 30.21
CA GLU A 25 25.96 -13.97 29.94
C GLU A 25 25.71 -13.83 28.43
N ARG A 26 26.77 -13.71 27.62
CA ARG A 26 26.65 -13.60 26.15
C ARG A 26 25.93 -14.79 25.54
N ARG A 27 26.22 -16.00 26.04
CA ARG A 27 25.59 -17.25 25.60
C ARG A 27 24.15 -17.33 26.10
N THR A 28 23.91 -17.04 27.39
CA THR A 28 22.58 -17.04 28.01
C THR A 28 21.62 -16.12 27.27
N LEU A 29 22.01 -14.87 27.01
CA LEU A 29 21.18 -13.89 26.28
C LEU A 29 20.76 -14.36 24.89
N ARG A 30 21.61 -15.12 24.18
CA ARG A 30 21.25 -15.73 22.89
C ARG A 30 20.30 -16.92 23.08
N GLU A 31 20.57 -17.79 24.04
CA GLU A 31 19.82 -19.05 24.25
C GLU A 31 18.42 -18.80 24.84
N GLU A 32 18.25 -17.82 25.72
CA GLU A 32 16.94 -17.39 26.26
C GLU A 32 16.05 -16.73 25.19
N LEU A 33 16.65 -16.14 24.15
CA LEU A 33 15.92 -15.70 22.94
C LEU A 33 15.63 -16.82 21.93
N GLY A 34 16.02 -18.06 22.22
CA GLY A 34 15.83 -19.21 21.32
C GLY A 34 16.69 -19.17 20.04
N LEU A 35 17.73 -18.33 19.99
CA LEU A 35 18.54 -18.14 18.78
C LEU A 35 19.71 -19.13 18.72
N SER A 36 19.90 -19.76 17.57
CA SER A 36 21.07 -20.61 17.31
C SER A 36 22.31 -19.80 16.92
N ARG A 37 23.50 -20.37 17.12
CA ARG A 37 24.77 -19.73 16.69
C ARG A 37 24.80 -19.41 15.19
N PRO A 38 24.34 -20.30 14.27
CA PRO A 38 24.28 -19.96 12.84
C PRO A 38 23.40 -18.76 12.51
N GLN A 39 22.24 -18.61 13.16
CA GLN A 39 21.35 -17.45 12.95
C GLN A 39 22.03 -16.14 13.37
N LEU A 40 22.67 -16.11 14.54
CA LEU A 40 23.41 -14.92 14.99
C LEU A 40 24.64 -14.65 14.09
N ALA A 41 25.34 -15.70 13.67
CA ALA A 41 26.50 -15.58 12.77
C ALA A 41 26.11 -14.98 11.41
N GLN A 42 24.99 -15.44 10.83
CA GLN A 42 24.43 -14.90 9.59
C GLN A 42 24.04 -13.42 9.74
N ALA A 43 23.37 -13.05 10.84
CA ALA A 43 23.00 -11.66 11.11
C ALA A 43 24.20 -10.72 11.31
N LEU A 44 25.33 -11.24 11.82
CA LEU A 44 26.56 -10.47 12.05
C LEU A 44 27.59 -10.58 10.91
N GLY A 45 27.30 -11.35 9.85
CA GLY A 45 28.21 -11.54 8.71
C GLY A 45 29.48 -12.34 9.02
N VAL A 46 29.44 -13.25 10.00
CA VAL A 46 30.60 -14.05 10.45
C VAL A 46 30.31 -15.56 10.43
N GLY A 47 31.34 -16.38 10.69
CA GLY A 47 31.19 -17.83 10.80
C GLY A 47 30.55 -18.27 12.14
N PRO A 48 29.77 -19.36 12.19
CA PRO A 48 29.20 -19.89 13.44
C PRO A 48 30.25 -20.27 14.50
N SER A 49 31.44 -20.69 14.06
CA SER A 49 32.62 -20.94 14.89
C SER A 49 33.19 -19.66 15.52
N THR A 50 33.00 -18.51 14.88
CA THR A 50 33.41 -17.19 15.41
C THR A 50 32.53 -16.79 16.60
N ILE A 51 31.21 -16.99 16.51
CA ILE A 51 30.27 -16.81 17.62
C ILE A 51 30.60 -17.75 18.79
N ALA A 52 30.87 -19.03 18.50
CA ALA A 52 31.32 -19.98 19.52
C ALA A 52 32.63 -19.53 20.20
N GLY A 53 33.54 -18.90 19.46
CA GLY A 53 34.73 -18.25 20.01
C GLY A 53 34.41 -17.10 20.98
N TRP A 54 33.43 -16.25 20.64
CA TRP A 54 33.06 -15.11 21.48
C TRP A 54 32.31 -15.49 22.77
N GLU A 55 31.60 -16.61 22.72
CA GLU A 55 30.94 -17.24 23.87
C GLU A 55 31.88 -18.12 24.72
N SER A 56 33.13 -18.30 24.31
CA SER A 56 34.16 -19.06 25.05
C SER A 56 35.35 -18.21 25.50
N GLY A 57 35.28 -16.88 25.31
CA GLY A 57 36.24 -15.93 25.89
C GLY A 57 37.18 -15.24 24.90
N ARG A 58 37.04 -15.48 23.58
CA ARG A 58 37.58 -14.57 22.57
C ARG A 58 36.73 -13.30 22.55
N ASP A 59 37.32 -12.15 22.24
CA ASP A 59 36.58 -10.91 22.05
C ASP A 59 36.59 -10.50 20.56
N PRO A 60 35.48 -10.02 19.99
CA PRO A 60 35.48 -9.35 18.68
C PRO A 60 36.15 -7.98 18.76
N SER A 61 36.62 -7.50 17.61
CA SER A 61 37.21 -6.17 17.44
C SER A 61 36.50 -5.38 16.32
N GLY A 62 36.69 -4.06 16.31
CA GLY A 62 36.15 -3.16 15.28
C GLY A 62 34.61 -3.17 15.18
N GLU A 63 34.10 -2.89 13.97
CA GLU A 63 32.66 -2.76 13.68
C GLU A 63 31.85 -4.01 14.09
N VAL A 64 32.45 -5.20 13.99
CA VAL A 64 31.80 -6.46 14.38
C VAL A 64 31.60 -6.53 15.91
N ARG A 65 32.49 -5.93 16.71
CA ARG A 65 32.31 -5.78 18.15
C ARG A 65 31.12 -4.89 18.49
N GLU A 66 30.96 -3.78 17.77
CA GLU A 66 29.85 -2.83 17.96
C GLU A 66 28.50 -3.52 17.65
N LYS A 67 28.41 -4.26 16.55
CA LYS A 67 27.20 -5.04 16.17
C LYS A 67 26.88 -6.14 17.19
N TYR A 68 27.89 -6.85 17.69
CA TYR A 68 27.70 -7.90 18.71
C TYR A 68 27.28 -7.31 20.07
N ALA A 69 27.86 -6.18 20.48
CA ALA A 69 27.46 -5.46 21.69
C ALA A 69 26.00 -4.99 21.59
N TYR A 70 25.60 -4.41 20.45
CA TYR A 70 24.24 -3.99 20.18
C TYR A 70 23.23 -5.15 20.26
N PHE A 71 23.57 -6.32 19.69
CA PHE A 71 22.76 -7.53 19.82
C PHE A 71 22.57 -7.94 21.29
N LEU A 72 23.65 -7.96 22.09
CA LEU A 72 23.59 -8.38 23.49
C LEU A 72 22.77 -7.41 24.35
N GLU A 73 22.88 -6.09 24.12
CA GLU A 73 22.09 -5.10 24.85
C GLU A 73 20.60 -5.13 24.45
N GLY A 74 20.32 -5.33 23.16
CA GLY A 74 18.95 -5.56 22.67
C GLY A 74 18.33 -6.84 23.24
N ALA A 75 19.12 -7.91 23.37
CA ALA A 75 18.69 -9.14 24.02
C ALA A 75 18.39 -8.94 25.51
N ARG A 76 19.28 -8.26 26.23
CA ARG A 76 19.09 -7.90 27.64
C ARG A 76 17.82 -7.10 27.87
N THR A 77 17.61 -6.07 27.04
CA THR A 77 16.40 -5.23 27.07
C THR A 77 15.14 -6.06 26.83
N LYS A 78 15.14 -6.92 25.79
CA LYS A 78 13.98 -7.75 25.43
C LYS A 78 13.63 -8.79 26.50
N LEU A 79 14.64 -9.37 27.16
CA LEU A 79 14.44 -10.33 28.25
C LEU A 79 14.00 -9.64 29.55
N SER A 80 14.47 -8.42 29.82
CA SER A 80 14.02 -7.62 30.98
C SER A 80 12.62 -7.01 30.82
N ALA A 81 12.14 -6.82 29.58
CA ALA A 81 10.81 -6.29 29.28
C ALA A 81 9.69 -7.35 29.31
N ALA A 82 10.03 -8.62 29.52
CA ALA A 82 9.04 -9.69 29.66
C ALA A 82 8.35 -9.59 31.04
N PRO A 83 7.01 -9.45 31.12
CA PRO A 83 6.33 -9.41 32.40
C PRO A 83 6.42 -10.78 33.09
N THR A 84 6.99 -10.81 34.28
CA THR A 84 7.07 -12.01 35.12
C THR A 84 5.67 -12.54 35.43
N PRO A 85 5.33 -13.80 35.09
CA PRO A 85 4.12 -14.42 35.59
C PRO A 85 4.27 -14.61 37.11
N GLN A 86 3.54 -13.81 37.89
CA GLN A 86 3.52 -13.97 39.34
C GLN A 86 2.79 -15.28 39.67
N ALA A 87 3.57 -16.30 40.04
CA ALA A 87 3.04 -17.61 40.39
C ALA A 87 2.20 -17.52 41.67
N ALA A 88 0.91 -17.83 41.55
CA ALA A 88 0.08 -18.27 42.65
C ALA A 88 0.00 -19.80 42.59
N GLU A 89 0.57 -20.48 43.58
CA GLU A 89 0.32 -21.92 43.77
C GLU A 89 -1.16 -22.17 44.08
N PRO A 90 -1.66 -23.35 43.72
CA PRO A 90 -1.96 -24.27 44.81
C PRO A 90 -1.33 -25.67 44.62
N THR A 91 -0.74 -26.18 45.69
CA THR A 91 -0.39 -27.60 45.83
C THR A 91 -1.65 -28.47 45.87
N PRO A 92 -1.60 -29.72 45.40
CA PRO A 92 -1.63 -30.82 46.37
C PRO A 92 -0.64 -31.96 46.08
N GLN A 93 -0.44 -32.81 47.10
CA GLN A 93 0.63 -33.80 47.18
C GLN A 93 0.46 -35.08 46.34
N ALA A 94 1.60 -35.52 45.82
CA ALA A 94 2.12 -36.89 45.68
C ALA A 94 1.19 -38.12 45.92
N ALA A 95 1.23 -39.04 44.95
CA ALA A 95 1.39 -40.48 45.19
C ALA A 95 2.05 -41.16 43.96
N ASP A 96 3.22 -41.74 44.15
CA ASP A 96 3.85 -42.74 43.24
C ASP A 96 3.44 -44.13 43.77
N PRO A 97 3.20 -45.14 42.92
CA PRO A 97 4.19 -46.23 42.92
C PRO A 97 4.46 -46.89 41.55
N THR A 98 5.66 -47.48 41.47
CA THR A 98 6.29 -48.18 40.33
C THR A 98 6.97 -49.46 40.88
N PRO A 99 7.26 -50.58 40.14
CA PRO A 99 6.65 -51.24 38.96
C PRO A 99 6.26 -52.73 39.29
N PRO A 100 6.12 -53.70 38.34
CA PRO A 100 7.27 -54.41 37.73
C PRO A 100 7.15 -54.81 36.23
N ALA A 101 8.22 -55.42 35.70
CA ALA A 101 8.59 -55.62 34.30
C ALA A 101 7.93 -56.78 33.50
N ALA A 102 8.03 -56.71 32.15
CA ALA A 102 8.48 -57.80 31.27
C ALA A 102 8.78 -57.34 29.81
N ASP A 103 9.86 -57.86 29.21
CA ASP A 103 10.30 -57.76 27.78
C ASP A 103 9.57 -58.83 26.90
N PRO A 104 9.64 -58.90 25.54
CA PRO A 104 10.88 -58.81 24.72
C PRO A 104 10.84 -58.12 23.31
N THR A 105 12.04 -57.75 22.84
CA THR A 105 12.52 -57.43 21.45
C THR A 105 12.50 -58.63 20.45
N PRO A 106 12.94 -58.59 19.13
CA PRO A 106 13.89 -57.66 18.46
C PRO A 106 13.73 -57.27 16.94
N SER A 107 14.59 -56.33 16.48
CA SER A 107 15.27 -56.21 15.14
C SER A 107 14.45 -56.13 13.81
N ALA A 108 14.94 -55.60 12.67
CA ALA A 108 16.01 -54.67 12.21
C ALA A 108 15.76 -54.40 10.68
N ALA A 109 16.49 -53.62 9.85
CA ALA A 109 17.75 -52.86 9.93
C ALA A 109 17.76 -51.67 8.90
N GLU A 110 18.88 -50.94 8.78
CA GLU A 110 19.23 -49.96 7.71
C GLU A 110 20.28 -50.60 6.73
N PRO A 111 20.73 -49.99 5.59
CA PRO A 111 21.74 -48.91 5.64
C PRO A 111 21.81 -47.88 4.47
N THR A 112 22.61 -46.83 4.70
CA THR A 112 23.08 -45.76 3.78
C THR A 112 24.10 -46.22 2.69
N PRO A 113 24.45 -45.39 1.67
CA PRO A 113 25.80 -44.75 1.68
C PRO A 113 25.91 -43.35 0.99
N GLN A 114 27.14 -42.81 0.88
CA GLN A 114 27.51 -41.41 0.54
C GLN A 114 28.23 -41.20 -0.83
N ALA A 115 28.16 -39.95 -1.34
CA ALA A 115 29.17 -39.10 -2.04
C ALA A 115 30.13 -39.62 -3.15
N VAL A 116 30.28 -38.86 -4.26
CA VAL A 116 31.50 -38.10 -4.72
C VAL A 116 31.22 -37.21 -5.96
N ASP A 117 32.15 -36.29 -6.30
CA ASP A 117 32.07 -35.16 -7.26
C ASP A 117 32.75 -35.48 -8.66
N PRO A 118 33.00 -34.57 -9.65
CA PRO A 118 32.61 -34.82 -11.05
C PRO A 118 33.73 -34.60 -12.13
N THR A 119 33.32 -34.25 -13.37
CA THR A 119 34.09 -33.66 -14.53
C THR A 119 34.66 -34.64 -15.60
N PRO A 120 35.05 -34.22 -16.83
CA PRO A 120 34.21 -34.37 -18.03
C PRO A 120 34.91 -35.04 -19.25
N LEU A 121 34.23 -35.17 -20.41
CA LEU A 121 34.85 -35.02 -21.74
C LEU A 121 33.83 -34.69 -22.85
N ALA A 122 34.29 -34.12 -23.97
CA ALA A 122 33.48 -33.61 -25.08
C ALA A 122 33.62 -34.45 -26.37
N ALA A 123 32.65 -34.33 -27.30
CA ALA A 123 32.86 -34.40 -28.76
C ALA A 123 31.62 -33.98 -29.57
N GLU A 124 31.79 -33.00 -30.46
CA GLU A 124 30.98 -32.75 -31.67
C GLU A 124 31.48 -33.69 -32.82
N PRO A 125 30.72 -34.01 -33.90
CA PRO A 125 30.32 -32.99 -34.91
C PRO A 125 29.00 -33.20 -35.71
N ALA A 126 28.61 -32.16 -36.44
CA ALA A 126 27.68 -32.18 -37.59
C ALA A 126 28.47 -32.31 -38.93
N PRO A 127 27.95 -32.03 -40.15
CA PRO A 127 26.56 -31.91 -40.64
C PRO A 127 26.29 -32.71 -41.95
N SER A 128 25.07 -32.66 -42.50
CA SER A 128 24.84 -32.73 -43.97
C SER A 128 23.48 -32.14 -44.37
N ALA A 129 23.33 -31.75 -45.65
CA ALA A 129 22.31 -30.80 -46.12
C ALA A 129 21.59 -31.19 -47.43
N ALA A 130 20.69 -30.30 -47.88
CA ALA A 130 19.88 -30.29 -49.12
C ALA A 130 18.69 -31.29 -49.17
N GLY A 131 17.53 -30.96 -49.76
CA GLY A 131 17.04 -29.67 -50.30
C GLY A 131 16.25 -29.83 -51.61
N SER A 132 15.07 -29.18 -51.74
CA SER A 132 14.40 -28.72 -52.99
C SER A 132 12.93 -28.35 -52.75
N THR A 133 12.34 -27.55 -53.65
CA THR A 133 11.08 -26.77 -53.42
C THR A 133 9.98 -27.10 -54.49
N PRO A 134 8.93 -26.27 -54.76
CA PRO A 134 7.50 -26.60 -54.61
C PRO A 134 6.77 -26.99 -55.93
N PRO A 135 5.41 -27.03 -55.94
CA PRO A 135 4.70 -25.91 -56.58
C PRO A 135 3.35 -25.45 -55.94
N ALA A 136 2.86 -24.32 -56.47
CA ALA A 136 1.58 -23.59 -56.25
C ALA A 136 0.35 -24.30 -56.90
N ALA A 137 -0.90 -23.82 -56.91
CA ALA A 137 -1.80 -22.99 -56.05
C ALA A 137 -3.20 -22.95 -56.73
N ASP A 138 -4.31 -22.75 -56.01
CA ASP A 138 -5.56 -22.17 -56.58
C ASP A 138 -6.52 -21.58 -55.50
N SER A 139 -7.58 -20.86 -55.91
CA SER A 139 -8.21 -19.78 -55.12
C SER A 139 -9.76 -19.77 -55.01
N ARG A 140 -10.25 -19.17 -53.89
CA ARG A 140 -11.53 -18.41 -53.72
C ARG A 140 -12.91 -19.16 -53.73
N PRO A 141 -14.03 -18.53 -53.28
CA PRO A 141 -14.23 -17.45 -52.29
C PRO A 141 -15.33 -17.73 -51.21
N GLU A 142 -15.55 -16.72 -50.35
CA GLU A 142 -16.45 -16.57 -49.18
C GLU A 142 -17.98 -16.57 -49.44
N PRO A 143 -18.82 -16.63 -48.39
CA PRO A 143 -19.77 -15.51 -48.19
C PRO A 143 -19.97 -15.03 -46.73
N ALA A 144 -20.28 -13.74 -46.57
CA ALA A 144 -20.51 -13.02 -45.31
C ALA A 144 -21.97 -13.08 -44.78
N PRO A 145 -22.24 -12.50 -43.59
CA PRO A 145 -23.46 -11.70 -43.40
C PRO A 145 -23.24 -10.35 -42.69
N ALA A 146 -24.25 -9.47 -42.80
CA ALA A 146 -24.34 -8.11 -42.26
C ALA A 146 -25.83 -7.81 -41.87
N PRO A 147 -26.24 -6.63 -41.37
CA PRO A 147 -25.63 -5.68 -40.39
C PRO A 147 -26.62 -5.21 -39.27
N THR A 148 -26.14 -4.30 -38.38
CA THR A 148 -26.92 -3.31 -37.56
C THR A 148 -27.84 -3.80 -36.41
N PRO A 149 -28.23 -2.94 -35.42
CA PRO A 149 -28.06 -1.48 -35.31
C PRO A 149 -27.32 -0.96 -34.06
N ALA A 150 -27.02 0.34 -34.05
CA ALA A 150 -26.56 1.08 -32.88
C ALA A 150 -27.75 1.62 -32.06
N LEU A 151 -27.61 1.67 -30.73
CA LEU A 151 -28.39 2.53 -29.85
C LEU A 151 -27.51 3.08 -28.72
N SER A 152 -27.68 4.37 -28.44
CA SER A 152 -26.97 5.12 -27.41
C SER A 152 -27.45 4.76 -26.00
N ALA A 153 -26.55 4.79 -25.02
CA ALA A 153 -26.91 4.87 -23.60
C ALA A 153 -25.97 5.84 -22.88
N THR A 154 -26.54 6.66 -22.00
CA THR A 154 -25.91 7.79 -21.31
C THR A 154 -25.17 7.40 -20.03
N ALA A 155 -24.29 8.30 -19.57
CA ALA A 155 -23.42 8.12 -18.41
C ALA A 155 -24.14 7.85 -17.06
N SER A 156 -23.42 7.22 -16.13
CA SER A 156 -23.54 7.43 -14.67
C SER A 156 -22.35 6.85 -13.90
N GLY A 157 -21.57 7.73 -13.24
CA GLY A 157 -20.84 7.50 -11.96
C GLY A 157 -19.74 6.42 -11.84
N PRO A 158 -18.71 6.63 -11.00
CA PRO A 158 -17.83 5.56 -10.53
C PRO A 158 -18.48 4.83 -9.33
N GLY A 159 -19.08 3.67 -9.58
CA GLY A 159 -19.52 2.72 -8.55
C GLY A 159 -18.73 1.42 -8.62
N ASP A 160 -18.40 0.83 -7.47
CA ASP A 160 -17.68 -0.45 -7.39
C ASP A 160 -18.49 -1.61 -8.02
N GLY A 161 -17.82 -2.41 -8.86
CA GLY A 161 -18.39 -3.65 -9.43
C GLY A 161 -17.97 -3.90 -10.88
N ASP A 162 -17.19 -4.94 -11.14
CA ASP A 162 -16.93 -5.40 -12.52
C ASP A 162 -18.20 -6.11 -13.06
N GLU A 163 -18.72 -5.70 -14.21
CA GLU A 163 -19.91 -6.33 -14.81
C GLU A 163 -19.57 -7.69 -15.45
N LEU A 164 -20.32 -8.73 -15.09
CA LEU A 164 -20.17 -10.10 -15.56
C LEU A 164 -20.90 -10.29 -16.90
N ALA A 165 -20.13 -10.62 -17.95
CA ALA A 165 -20.67 -10.89 -19.30
C ALA A 165 -21.71 -12.02 -19.36
N VAL A 166 -21.72 -12.92 -18.38
CA VAL A 166 -22.77 -13.94 -18.16
C VAL A 166 -23.16 -13.90 -16.67
N PRO A 167 -24.46 -13.82 -16.32
CA PRO A 167 -24.88 -13.84 -14.93
C PRO A 167 -24.40 -15.09 -14.18
N GLN A 168 -23.80 -14.92 -13.01
CA GLN A 168 -23.30 -16.00 -12.15
C GLN A 168 -24.03 -16.02 -10.79
N PRO A 169 -24.17 -17.17 -10.12
CA PRO A 169 -24.92 -17.26 -8.86
C PRO A 169 -24.27 -16.41 -7.76
N CYS A 170 -25.05 -15.52 -7.16
CA CYS A 170 -24.63 -14.62 -6.10
C CYS A 170 -24.18 -15.41 -4.86
N VAL A 171 -23.03 -15.04 -4.28
CA VAL A 171 -22.50 -15.70 -3.07
C VAL A 171 -23.34 -15.48 -1.80
N LEU A 172 -24.28 -14.51 -1.81
CA LEU A 172 -25.15 -14.19 -0.67
C LEU A 172 -26.53 -14.86 -0.76
N CYS A 173 -27.10 -15.01 -1.97
CA CYS A 173 -28.48 -15.48 -2.15
C CYS A 173 -28.68 -16.52 -3.28
N GLY A 174 -27.62 -16.91 -4.00
CA GLY A 174 -27.65 -17.91 -5.08
C GLY A 174 -28.35 -17.48 -6.38
N ARG A 175 -29.01 -16.31 -6.42
CA ARG A 175 -29.68 -15.77 -7.61
C ARG A 175 -28.66 -15.25 -8.64
N PRO A 176 -28.98 -15.17 -9.94
CA PRO A 176 -28.05 -14.67 -10.95
C PRO A 176 -27.68 -13.20 -10.73
N ALA A 177 -26.43 -12.95 -10.33
CA ALA A 177 -25.83 -11.63 -10.23
C ALA A 177 -25.10 -11.26 -11.54
N ARG A 178 -25.19 -9.98 -11.91
CA ARG A 178 -24.50 -9.39 -13.07
C ARG A 178 -23.22 -8.64 -12.69
N HIS A 179 -22.85 -8.59 -11.42
CA HIS A 179 -21.69 -7.83 -10.95
C HIS A 179 -20.79 -8.72 -10.10
N GLN A 180 -19.51 -8.36 -10.05
CA GLN A 180 -18.48 -9.03 -9.29
C GLN A 180 -17.78 -8.03 -8.37
N VAL A 181 -17.65 -8.36 -7.08
CA VAL A 181 -16.97 -7.55 -6.06
C VAL A 181 -15.90 -8.42 -5.41
N GLU A 182 -14.66 -7.93 -5.37
CA GLU A 182 -13.47 -8.67 -4.89
C GLU A 182 -13.29 -10.09 -5.49
N GLY A 183 -13.82 -10.35 -6.69
CA GLY A 183 -13.77 -11.65 -7.35
C GLY A 183 -14.98 -12.57 -7.09
N PHE A 184 -15.98 -12.13 -6.33
CA PHE A 184 -17.19 -12.91 -6.04
C PHE A 184 -18.42 -12.32 -6.73
N PRO A 185 -19.24 -13.13 -7.44
CA PRO A 185 -20.50 -12.67 -8.01
C PRO A 185 -21.46 -12.23 -6.90
N GLN A 186 -21.94 -10.99 -6.96
CA GLN A 186 -22.94 -10.47 -6.04
C GLN A 186 -23.69 -9.25 -6.60
N HIS A 187 -24.79 -8.90 -5.95
CA HIS A 187 -25.55 -7.70 -6.27
C HIS A 187 -24.83 -6.45 -5.72
N LEU A 188 -25.01 -5.30 -6.38
CA LEU A 188 -24.46 -4.02 -5.91
C LEU A 188 -25.39 -3.36 -4.88
N ASP A 189 -26.70 -3.55 -5.02
CA ASP A 189 -27.69 -3.19 -4.00
C ASP A 189 -28.02 -4.42 -3.12
N PRO A 190 -27.79 -4.37 -1.79
CA PRO A 190 -28.23 -5.40 -0.86
C PRO A 190 -29.74 -5.72 -0.90
N ALA A 191 -30.59 -4.82 -1.41
CA ALA A 191 -32.02 -5.08 -1.60
C ALA A 191 -32.30 -6.13 -2.68
N GLU A 192 -31.42 -6.30 -3.67
CA GLU A 192 -31.54 -7.38 -4.68
C GLU A 192 -31.24 -8.77 -4.09
N CYS A 193 -30.48 -8.84 -2.99
CA CYS A 193 -30.37 -10.03 -2.13
C CYS A 193 -31.62 -10.27 -1.27
N GLY A 194 -32.70 -9.52 -1.48
CA GLY A 194 -33.94 -9.54 -0.70
C GLY A 194 -34.59 -10.92 -0.57
N THR A 195 -34.75 -11.32 0.69
CA THR A 195 -35.51 -12.49 1.11
C THR A 195 -37.00 -12.17 1.16
N ASP A 196 -37.76 -12.67 0.19
CA ASP A 196 -39.18 -12.92 0.34
C ASP A 196 -39.49 -14.35 -0.08
N ALA A 197 -40.15 -15.08 0.82
CA ALA A 197 -40.62 -16.44 0.61
C ALA A 197 -42.09 -16.42 0.15
N GLU A 198 -42.34 -15.80 -1.01
CA GLU A 198 -43.65 -15.89 -1.67
C GLU A 198 -43.77 -17.20 -2.43
N HIS A 199 -44.58 -18.12 -1.88
CA HIS A 199 -45.12 -19.24 -2.63
C HIS A 199 -46.01 -18.72 -3.77
N PRO A 200 -45.97 -19.32 -4.98
CA PRO A 200 -46.84 -18.94 -6.07
C PRO A 200 -48.32 -19.28 -5.75
N PRO A 201 -49.28 -18.42 -6.12
CA PRO A 201 -50.69 -18.65 -5.84
C PRO A 201 -51.32 -19.68 -6.79
N VAL A 202 -52.19 -20.53 -6.24
CA VAL A 202 -53.09 -21.40 -7.01
C VAL A 202 -54.39 -20.62 -7.31
N PRO A 203 -55.01 -20.75 -8.51
CA PRO A 203 -56.19 -19.95 -8.86
C PRO A 203 -57.43 -20.30 -8.04
N ALA A 204 -58.26 -19.29 -7.74
CA ALA A 204 -59.54 -19.46 -7.05
C ALA A 204 -60.72 -19.50 -8.04
N GLU A 205 -61.66 -20.41 -7.80
CA GLU A 205 -62.97 -20.48 -8.48
C GLU A 205 -64.11 -20.09 -7.49
N THR A 206 -65.32 -19.85 -8.00
CA THR A 206 -66.20 -18.77 -7.50
C THR A 206 -67.35 -19.13 -6.54
N ALA A 207 -67.64 -18.18 -5.63
CA ALA A 207 -68.97 -17.78 -5.09
C ALA A 207 -69.72 -18.70 -4.09
N PRO A 208 -70.77 -18.23 -3.35
CA PRO A 208 -71.23 -16.85 -3.08
C PRO A 208 -71.43 -16.48 -1.58
N ARG A 209 -71.85 -15.22 -1.37
CA ARG A 209 -72.17 -14.44 -0.15
C ARG A 209 -73.35 -14.96 0.72
N GLU A 210 -73.23 -14.81 2.04
CA GLU A 210 -74.34 -14.66 3.01
C GLU A 210 -74.02 -13.60 4.08
N GLU A 211 -75.05 -13.02 4.72
CA GLU A 211 -74.97 -11.85 5.63
C GLU A 211 -75.14 -12.21 7.13
N PRO A 212 -74.78 -11.32 8.08
CA PRO A 212 -74.36 -11.74 9.42
C PRO A 212 -75.45 -11.69 10.52
N GLY A 213 -75.25 -12.51 11.57
CA GLY A 213 -75.96 -12.45 12.86
C GLY A 213 -75.00 -12.68 14.05
N PRO A 214 -75.31 -12.22 15.29
CA PRO A 214 -74.25 -11.73 16.19
C PRO A 214 -74.00 -12.52 17.51
N ALA A 215 -72.87 -12.15 18.13
CA ALA A 215 -72.55 -12.23 19.58
C ALA A 215 -71.99 -13.57 20.15
N PRO A 216 -71.41 -13.58 21.37
CA PRO A 216 -70.16 -12.86 21.68
C PRO A 216 -69.13 -13.65 22.53
N ALA A 217 -67.96 -13.01 22.73
CA ALA A 217 -67.00 -13.18 23.85
C ALA A 217 -66.12 -14.45 23.95
N THR A 218 -64.79 -14.27 23.89
CA THR A 218 -63.85 -14.89 24.85
C THR A 218 -62.47 -14.19 24.88
N ALA A 219 -61.85 -14.22 26.07
CA ALA A 219 -60.60 -13.63 26.56
C ALA A 219 -59.42 -13.29 25.60
N PRO A 220 -58.60 -12.26 25.92
CA PRO A 220 -57.38 -11.93 25.18
C PRO A 220 -56.25 -12.94 25.41
N ARG A 221 -55.51 -13.27 24.35
CA ARG A 221 -54.26 -14.06 24.42
C ARG A 221 -53.06 -13.13 24.69
N PRO A 222 -51.99 -13.62 25.34
CA PRO A 222 -50.88 -12.77 25.79
C PRO A 222 -50.06 -12.23 24.61
N GLN A 223 -49.83 -10.92 24.60
CA GLN A 223 -48.91 -10.28 23.67
C GLN A 223 -47.46 -10.66 24.01
N LYS A 224 -46.76 -11.32 23.08
CA LYS A 224 -45.30 -11.41 23.14
C LYS A 224 -44.71 -10.04 22.85
N VAL A 225 -44.33 -9.32 23.91
CA VAL A 225 -43.43 -8.17 23.80
C VAL A 225 -42.06 -8.72 23.42
N VAL A 226 -41.70 -8.60 22.14
CA VAL A 226 -40.33 -8.81 21.68
C VAL A 226 -39.55 -7.56 22.09
N PRO A 227 -38.48 -7.66 22.92
CA PRO A 227 -37.70 -6.48 23.26
C PRO A 227 -37.00 -5.98 21.99
N ALA A 228 -37.32 -4.75 21.58
CA ALA A 228 -36.59 -4.07 20.53
C ALA A 228 -35.11 -4.08 20.90
N GLY A 229 -34.28 -4.67 20.04
CA GLY A 229 -32.85 -4.83 20.27
C GLY A 229 -32.20 -3.46 20.42
N ARG A 230 -32.03 -3.01 21.67
CA ARG A 230 -31.21 -1.85 22.02
C ARG A 230 -29.80 -2.17 21.58
N ARG A 231 -29.44 -1.79 20.34
CA ARG A 231 -28.04 -1.76 19.93
C ARG A 231 -27.32 -0.91 20.97
N LEU A 232 -26.55 -1.57 21.81
CA LEU A 232 -25.66 -0.91 22.72
C LEU A 232 -24.73 -0.09 21.83
N ARG A 233 -24.90 1.23 21.82
CA ARG A 233 -23.81 2.11 21.39
C ARG A 233 -22.71 1.86 22.42
N THR A 234 -21.82 0.92 22.12
CA THR A 234 -20.47 0.93 22.69
C THR A 234 -19.98 2.36 22.54
N ALA A 235 -19.54 2.96 23.64
CA ALA A 235 -18.90 4.27 23.58
C ALA A 235 -17.82 4.19 22.52
N GLU A 236 -17.88 5.09 21.54
CA GLU A 236 -16.88 5.16 20.50
C GLU A 236 -15.53 5.38 21.20
N PRO A 237 -14.49 4.57 20.89
CA PRO A 237 -13.21 4.69 21.56
C PRO A 237 -12.73 6.15 21.41
N PRO A 238 -12.20 6.77 22.47
CA PRO A 238 -11.89 8.20 22.45
C PRO A 238 -10.97 8.51 21.27
N ASP A 239 -11.35 9.52 20.48
CA ASP A 239 -10.59 9.93 19.30
C ASP A 239 -9.15 10.26 19.73
N PRO A 240 -8.15 9.49 19.27
CA PRO A 240 -6.78 9.62 19.75
C PRO A 240 -6.14 10.95 19.29
N ILE A 241 -6.62 11.53 18.20
CA ILE A 241 -6.14 12.81 17.68
C ILE A 241 -6.70 13.94 18.55
N ALA A 242 -8.01 13.94 18.80
CA ALA A 242 -8.65 14.94 19.67
C ALA A 242 -8.13 14.86 21.11
N ALA A 243 -7.92 13.65 21.64
CA ALA A 243 -7.33 13.46 22.97
C ALA A 243 -5.88 13.96 23.05
N ALA A 244 -5.07 13.74 22.00
CA ALA A 244 -3.71 14.26 21.92
C ALA A 244 -3.67 15.80 21.87
N VAL A 245 -4.60 16.41 21.14
CA VAL A 245 -4.71 17.88 21.01
C VAL A 245 -5.16 18.51 22.33
N ALA A 246 -6.19 17.98 22.97
CA ALA A 246 -6.64 18.44 24.29
C ALA A 246 -5.52 18.36 25.34
N ALA A 247 -4.83 17.22 25.42
CA ALA A 247 -3.71 17.05 26.35
C ALA A 247 -2.54 18.01 26.08
N ALA A 248 -2.26 18.35 24.82
CA ALA A 248 -1.23 19.32 24.47
C ALA A 248 -1.64 20.76 24.83
N LEU A 249 -2.90 21.14 24.59
CA LEU A 249 -3.44 22.44 25.00
C LEU A 249 -3.41 22.59 26.53
N ASP A 250 -3.85 21.58 27.28
CA ASP A 250 -3.78 21.56 28.75
C ASP A 250 -2.34 21.70 29.25
N GLN A 251 -1.41 20.90 28.69
CA GLN A 251 0.01 20.96 29.05
C GLN A 251 0.64 22.34 28.80
N HIS A 252 0.18 23.04 27.76
CA HIS A 252 0.64 24.37 27.38
C HIS A 252 -0.30 25.50 27.88
N SER A 253 -1.19 25.23 28.83
CA SER A 253 -2.10 26.23 29.44
C SER A 253 -2.95 27.03 28.43
N GLY A 254 -3.32 26.39 27.31
CA GLY A 254 -4.08 27.00 26.21
C GLY A 254 -3.25 27.77 25.19
N ASP A 255 -1.90 27.78 25.29
CA ASP A 255 -1.03 28.35 24.27
C ASP A 255 -1.08 27.49 22.98
N VAL A 256 -1.86 27.98 22.02
CA VAL A 256 -2.09 27.38 20.69
C VAL A 256 -0.80 27.17 19.90
N GLU A 257 0.13 28.13 19.94
CA GLU A 257 1.37 28.06 19.16
C GLU A 257 2.32 27.01 19.77
N ALA A 258 2.49 27.05 21.10
CA ALA A 258 3.33 26.09 21.81
C ALA A 258 2.77 24.65 21.73
N ALA A 259 1.44 24.48 21.90
CA ALA A 259 0.78 23.18 21.75
C ALA A 259 0.93 22.63 20.32
N THR A 260 0.69 23.46 19.29
CA THR A 260 0.88 23.06 17.89
C THR A 260 2.34 22.68 17.62
N ALA A 261 3.32 23.46 18.10
CA ALA A 261 4.73 23.14 17.93
C ALA A 261 5.14 21.82 18.63
N ALA A 262 4.57 21.51 19.79
CA ALA A 262 4.79 20.25 20.50
C ALA A 262 4.18 19.06 19.74
N LEU A 263 2.93 19.17 19.31
CA LEU A 263 2.22 18.16 18.50
C LEU A 263 2.94 17.88 17.17
N VAL A 264 3.35 18.93 16.45
CA VAL A 264 4.09 18.80 15.19
C VAL A 264 5.44 18.09 15.39
N ARG A 265 6.09 18.21 16.54
CA ARG A 265 7.30 17.42 16.88
C ARG A 265 6.98 15.94 17.14
N ARG A 266 5.85 15.64 17.78
CA ARG A 266 5.41 14.27 18.12
C ARG A 266 4.63 13.56 17.00
N ALA A 267 4.31 14.25 15.91
CA ALA A 267 3.51 13.73 14.80
C ALA A 267 4.01 12.44 14.12
N ILE A 268 5.30 12.09 14.19
CA ILE A 268 5.81 10.81 13.67
C ILE A 268 5.45 9.64 14.62
N PRO A 269 5.90 9.60 15.90
CA PRO A 269 5.51 8.53 16.81
C PRO A 269 3.99 8.45 17.03
N ASP A 270 3.28 9.58 17.04
CA ASP A 270 1.82 9.57 17.13
C ASP A 270 1.16 8.96 15.88
N ALA A 271 1.72 9.18 14.69
CA ALA A 271 1.25 8.53 13.46
C ALA A 271 1.54 7.03 13.44
N MET A 272 2.69 6.59 13.98
CA MET A 272 3.00 5.17 14.13
C MET A 272 2.07 4.48 15.14
N ALA A 273 1.84 5.10 16.31
CA ALA A 273 0.90 4.59 17.31
C ALA A 273 -0.54 4.51 16.77
N LEU A 274 -0.97 5.50 15.97
CA LEU A 274 -2.27 5.49 15.30
C LEU A 274 -2.35 4.38 14.24
N LEU A 275 -1.29 4.19 13.44
CA LEU A 275 -1.21 3.09 12.48
C LEU A 275 -1.38 1.74 13.20
N ASP A 276 -0.58 1.46 14.23
CA ASP A 276 -0.67 0.25 15.04
C ASP A 276 -2.07 0.04 15.61
N GLN A 277 -2.70 1.08 16.15
CA GLN A 277 -4.07 1.02 16.64
C GLN A 277 -5.05 0.61 15.52
N THR A 278 -4.90 1.15 14.30
CA THR A 278 -5.78 0.79 13.16
C THR A 278 -5.51 -0.60 12.59
N ARG A 279 -4.30 -1.14 12.78
CA ARG A 279 -3.91 -2.49 12.32
C ARG A 279 -4.35 -3.60 13.28
N LYS A 280 -4.72 -3.31 14.53
CA LYS A 280 -5.28 -4.30 15.47
C LYS A 280 -6.47 -5.05 14.86
N GLY A 281 -6.37 -6.37 14.77
CA GLY A 281 -7.37 -7.23 14.12
C GLY A 281 -7.44 -7.11 12.59
N GLY A 282 -6.42 -6.54 11.93
CA GLY A 282 -6.28 -6.56 10.48
C GLY A 282 -5.91 -7.95 9.95
N ARG A 283 -6.26 -8.25 8.70
CA ARG A 283 -5.92 -9.54 8.04
C ARG A 283 -4.42 -9.75 7.82
N TYR A 284 -3.67 -8.65 7.69
CA TYR A 284 -2.25 -8.66 7.35
C TYR A 284 -1.47 -7.78 8.35
N ASP A 285 -0.36 -8.31 8.85
CA ASP A 285 0.60 -7.53 9.62
C ASP A 285 1.48 -6.67 8.71
N VAL A 286 1.97 -5.55 9.25
CA VAL A 286 2.92 -4.69 8.54
C VAL A 286 4.32 -5.26 8.75
N VAL A 287 4.92 -5.83 7.70
CA VAL A 287 6.36 -6.12 7.70
C VAL A 287 7.08 -4.78 7.63
N ALA A 288 7.57 -4.32 8.79
CA ALA A 288 8.15 -3.00 8.95
C ALA A 288 9.53 -2.84 8.29
N HIS A 289 10.35 -3.89 8.32
CA HIS A 289 11.72 -3.91 7.78
C HIS A 289 11.92 -5.12 6.86
N PRO A 290 11.26 -5.17 5.69
CA PRO A 290 11.45 -6.24 4.72
C PRO A 290 12.84 -6.16 4.10
N TRP A 291 13.28 -7.28 3.51
CA TRP A 291 14.35 -7.21 2.53
C TRP A 291 13.86 -6.45 1.30
N LEU A 292 14.61 -5.41 0.90
CA LEU A 292 14.38 -4.64 -0.32
C LEU A 292 15.51 -4.91 -1.35
N PRO A 293 15.19 -5.01 -2.65
CA PRO A 293 16.17 -5.15 -3.73
C PRO A 293 17.00 -3.87 -3.88
N ASP A 294 18.16 -3.96 -4.53
CA ASP A 294 19.13 -2.86 -4.57
C ASP A 294 18.63 -1.62 -5.34
N VAL A 295 17.75 -1.79 -6.33
CA VAL A 295 17.05 -0.69 -7.04
C VAL A 295 16.21 0.21 -6.12
N LEU A 296 15.82 -0.29 -4.95
CA LEU A 296 15.07 0.44 -3.91
C LEU A 296 15.98 0.98 -2.78
N ARG A 297 17.30 0.95 -2.98
CA ARG A 297 18.30 1.51 -2.06
C ARG A 297 18.99 2.67 -2.75
N LYS A 298 19.41 3.67 -1.98
CA LYS A 298 20.17 4.79 -2.55
C LYS A 298 21.58 4.35 -2.95
N PRO A 299 22.01 4.52 -4.23
CA PRO A 299 23.38 4.20 -4.63
C PRO A 299 24.43 5.00 -3.84
N THR A 300 24.10 6.25 -3.46
CA THR A 300 24.86 7.03 -2.48
C THR A 300 23.93 7.93 -1.67
N ALA A 301 24.36 8.39 -0.48
CA ALA A 301 23.56 9.27 0.39
C ALA A 301 23.15 10.63 -0.22
N ARG A 302 23.72 11.02 -1.37
CA ARG A 302 23.36 12.22 -2.15
C ARG A 302 22.96 11.90 -3.60
N GLY A 303 22.86 10.62 -3.95
CA GLY A 303 22.47 10.17 -5.28
C GLY A 303 20.97 10.37 -5.51
N ALA A 304 20.60 10.38 -6.79
CA ALA A 304 19.21 10.17 -7.18
C ALA A 304 18.78 8.74 -6.83
N ASP A 305 17.50 8.57 -6.56
CA ASP A 305 16.84 7.26 -6.50
C ASP A 305 16.76 6.67 -7.92
N GLU A 306 16.93 5.35 -8.08
CA GLU A 306 16.72 4.68 -9.38
C GLU A 306 15.24 4.60 -9.76
N ILE A 307 14.35 4.69 -8.76
CA ILE A 307 12.90 4.71 -8.96
C ILE A 307 12.44 6.08 -9.44
N TRP A 308 11.88 6.09 -10.65
CA TRP A 308 11.26 7.25 -11.26
C TRP A 308 9.81 7.42 -10.80
N GLU A 309 9.59 8.36 -9.88
CA GLU A 309 8.25 8.65 -9.32
C GLU A 309 7.29 9.34 -10.33
N ALA A 310 7.74 9.72 -11.53
CA ALA A 310 6.94 10.44 -12.53
C ALA A 310 6.39 11.81 -12.06
N ARG A 311 7.20 12.60 -11.35
CA ARG A 311 6.80 13.91 -10.80
C ARG A 311 6.39 14.90 -11.91
N PRO A 312 5.17 15.47 -11.87
CA PRO A 312 4.72 16.50 -12.81
C PRO A 312 5.52 17.79 -12.68
N LYS A 313 6.01 18.29 -13.82
CA LYS A 313 6.65 19.60 -14.00
C LYS A 313 6.30 20.19 -15.37
N TRP A 314 5.04 20.02 -15.78
CA TRP A 314 4.58 20.36 -17.12
C TRP A 314 3.95 21.75 -17.17
N SER A 315 4.16 22.44 -18.29
CA SER A 315 3.53 23.71 -18.63
C SER A 315 3.20 23.67 -20.12
N ARG A 316 1.99 24.06 -20.50
CA ARG A 316 1.52 24.03 -21.89
C ARG A 316 2.50 24.78 -22.81
N PRO A 317 3.05 24.15 -23.87
CA PRO A 317 4.05 24.80 -24.73
C PRO A 317 3.55 26.04 -25.48
N THR A 318 2.25 26.12 -25.80
CA THR A 318 1.66 27.23 -26.57
C THR A 318 0.21 27.44 -26.18
N LEU A 319 -0.18 28.70 -25.96
CA LEU A 319 -1.56 29.11 -25.73
C LEU A 319 -2.17 29.68 -27.03
N PRO A 320 -3.50 29.66 -27.20
CA PRO A 320 -4.15 30.40 -28.29
C PRO A 320 -3.82 31.89 -28.21
N PRO A 321 -3.84 32.63 -29.35
CA PRO A 321 -3.74 34.09 -29.33
C PRO A 321 -4.78 34.74 -28.42
N GLY A 322 -4.43 35.89 -27.85
CA GLY A 322 -5.27 36.65 -26.93
C GLY A 322 -4.80 36.62 -25.47
N GLU A 323 -5.51 37.40 -24.66
CA GLU A 323 -5.30 37.55 -23.23
C GLU A 323 -6.19 36.55 -22.47
N HIS A 324 -5.59 35.70 -21.64
CA HIS A 324 -6.28 34.61 -20.94
C HIS A 324 -6.11 34.73 -19.43
N GLN A 325 -7.22 34.66 -18.69
CA GLN A 325 -7.18 34.55 -17.23
C GLN A 325 -6.99 33.09 -16.81
N VAL A 326 -5.90 32.82 -16.10
CA VAL A 326 -5.54 31.50 -15.56
C VAL A 326 -5.89 31.47 -14.07
N THR A 327 -6.61 30.44 -13.64
CA THR A 327 -6.76 30.13 -12.21
C THR A 327 -5.77 29.04 -11.82
N ALA A 328 -4.96 29.30 -10.78
CA ALA A 328 -4.17 28.28 -10.10
C ALA A 328 -5.01 27.62 -9.00
N LEU A 329 -5.13 26.30 -9.05
CA LEU A 329 -5.87 25.47 -8.10
C LEU A 329 -4.90 24.64 -7.25
N ASP A 330 -5.19 24.56 -5.96
CA ASP A 330 -4.45 23.77 -4.98
C ASP A 330 -5.31 22.57 -4.52
N VAL A 331 -4.81 21.35 -4.74
CA VAL A 331 -5.51 20.11 -4.39
C VAL A 331 -5.31 19.78 -2.92
N ASN A 332 -6.42 19.75 -2.18
CA ASN A 332 -6.41 19.51 -0.75
C ASN A 332 -5.91 18.10 -0.39
N GLY A 333 -4.86 18.03 0.44
CA GLY A 333 -4.46 16.78 1.11
C GLY A 333 -3.94 15.69 0.16
N ALA A 334 -3.18 16.05 -0.87
CA ALA A 334 -2.71 15.13 -1.91
C ALA A 334 -2.08 13.83 -1.35
N TYR A 335 -1.17 13.92 -0.37
CA TYR A 335 -0.58 12.73 0.26
C TYR A 335 -1.57 11.91 1.11
N LEU A 336 -2.52 12.57 1.80
CA LEU A 336 -3.57 11.88 2.57
C LEU A 336 -4.50 11.09 1.63
N SER A 337 -4.86 11.65 0.48
CA SER A 337 -5.59 10.94 -0.57
C SER A 337 -4.76 9.79 -1.16
N ALA A 338 -3.46 9.99 -1.34
CA ALA A 338 -2.54 8.99 -1.91
C ALA A 338 -2.23 7.80 -0.99
N LEU A 339 -2.55 7.84 0.31
CA LEU A 339 -2.49 6.67 1.19
C LEU A 339 -3.45 5.54 0.74
N LYS A 340 -4.46 5.87 -0.08
CA LYS A 340 -5.30 4.89 -0.78
C LYS A 340 -4.58 4.48 -2.07
N THR A 341 -3.68 3.51 -1.96
CA THR A 341 -2.95 2.89 -3.06
C THR A 341 -2.62 1.43 -2.76
N HIS A 342 -2.35 0.63 -3.80
CA HIS A 342 -2.01 -0.78 -3.65
C HIS A 342 -0.60 -0.94 -3.09
N LEU A 343 -0.47 -1.40 -1.85
CA LEU A 343 0.82 -1.55 -1.17
C LEU A 343 1.26 -3.02 -1.07
N PRO A 344 2.55 -3.34 -1.35
CA PRO A 344 3.10 -4.68 -1.17
C PRO A 344 3.06 -5.11 0.30
N ILE A 345 2.47 -6.25 0.60
CA ILE A 345 2.32 -6.74 1.97
C ILE A 345 3.64 -7.34 2.49
N GLY A 346 4.22 -8.26 1.71
CA GLY A 346 5.42 -9.03 2.07
C GLY A 346 6.69 -8.59 1.35
N ARG A 347 7.66 -9.51 1.31
CA ARG A 347 8.91 -9.36 0.54
C ARG A 347 8.59 -9.22 -0.96
N LEU A 348 9.33 -8.34 -1.64
CA LEU A 348 9.28 -8.24 -3.10
C LEU A 348 10.04 -9.41 -3.74
N GLU A 349 9.41 -10.05 -4.72
CA GLU A 349 9.98 -11.13 -5.53
C GLU A 349 10.27 -10.60 -6.93
N HIS A 350 11.34 -11.10 -7.54
CA HIS A 350 11.72 -10.77 -8.91
C HIS A 350 10.93 -11.61 -9.91
N SER A 351 10.55 -10.99 -11.03
CA SER A 351 9.90 -11.63 -12.16
C SER A 351 10.32 -10.94 -13.46
N THR A 352 10.49 -11.70 -14.53
CA THR A 352 10.83 -11.19 -15.86
C THR A 352 9.69 -11.44 -16.84
N GLY A 353 9.62 -10.63 -17.90
CA GLY A 353 8.62 -10.71 -18.97
C GLY A 353 7.62 -9.56 -18.96
N ASP A 354 6.70 -9.62 -19.93
CA ASP A 354 5.78 -8.56 -20.35
C ASP A 354 4.41 -8.57 -19.65
N HIS A 355 4.26 -9.38 -18.59
CA HIS A 355 3.00 -9.59 -17.90
C HIS A 355 2.86 -8.73 -16.64
N HIS A 356 1.63 -8.34 -16.32
CA HIS A 356 1.28 -7.62 -15.10
C HIS A 356 0.19 -8.35 -14.31
N ASP A 357 0.46 -8.65 -13.04
CA ASP A 357 -0.54 -9.20 -12.12
C ASP A 357 -1.17 -8.08 -11.29
N ARG A 358 -2.44 -7.76 -11.57
CA ARG A 358 -3.22 -6.74 -10.87
C ARG A 358 -3.39 -7.01 -9.36
N ARG A 359 -3.11 -8.22 -8.87
CA ARG A 359 -3.12 -8.58 -7.42
C ARG A 359 -1.79 -8.32 -6.72
N ARG A 360 -0.74 -7.99 -7.46
CA ARG A 360 0.59 -7.65 -6.96
C ARG A 360 0.82 -6.14 -7.04
N ALA A 361 1.81 -5.66 -6.30
CA ALA A 361 2.30 -4.29 -6.36
C ALA A 361 3.81 -4.25 -6.13
N GLY A 362 4.47 -3.24 -6.68
CA GLY A 362 5.88 -2.94 -6.43
C GLY A 362 6.45 -1.98 -7.47
N VAL A 363 7.61 -2.32 -8.03
CA VAL A 363 8.31 -1.52 -9.04
C VAL A 363 8.61 -2.36 -10.28
N HIS A 364 8.65 -1.71 -11.45
CA HIS A 364 8.68 -2.35 -12.77
C HIS A 364 9.67 -1.61 -13.68
N LEU A 365 10.57 -2.34 -14.34
CA LEU A 365 11.38 -1.79 -15.41
C LEU A 365 10.53 -1.80 -16.68
N VAL A 366 10.23 -0.62 -17.22
CA VAL A 366 9.38 -0.48 -18.40
C VAL A 366 10.02 0.39 -19.47
N THR A 367 9.78 0.08 -20.74
CA THR A 367 9.86 1.09 -21.81
C THR A 367 8.49 1.75 -21.90
N PRO A 368 8.38 3.06 -21.61
CA PRO A 368 7.13 3.80 -21.75
C PRO A 368 6.80 3.98 -23.23
N PRO A 369 5.51 4.12 -23.58
CA PRO A 369 5.10 4.47 -24.94
C PRO A 369 5.51 5.92 -25.29
N GLU A 370 5.44 6.26 -26.57
CA GLU A 370 5.51 7.64 -27.02
C GLU A 370 4.29 8.44 -26.52
N TRP A 371 4.44 9.75 -26.31
CA TRP A 371 3.40 10.63 -25.78
C TRP A 371 3.18 11.83 -26.71
N GLU A 372 2.21 11.70 -27.62
CA GLU A 372 1.91 12.71 -28.63
C GLU A 372 1.07 13.90 -28.09
N HIS A 373 0.57 13.80 -26.85
CA HIS A 373 -0.36 14.78 -26.28
C HIS A 373 0.29 15.90 -25.45
N ASP A 374 1.62 16.06 -25.47
CA ASP A 374 2.34 17.07 -24.66
C ASP A 374 1.89 18.52 -24.93
N ALA A 375 1.34 18.79 -26.13
CA ALA A 375 0.75 20.08 -26.48
C ALA A 375 -0.50 20.44 -25.66
N CYS A 376 -1.19 19.46 -25.05
CA CYS A 376 -2.45 19.68 -24.32
C CYS A 376 -2.55 19.04 -22.94
N LEU A 377 -1.79 17.99 -22.67
CA LEU A 377 -1.81 17.22 -21.42
C LEU A 377 -0.39 16.91 -20.92
N PRO A 378 -0.15 16.92 -19.60
CA PRO A 378 1.11 16.49 -19.04
C PRO A 378 1.41 15.04 -19.40
N ASN A 379 2.67 14.73 -19.72
CA ASN A 379 3.12 13.35 -19.89
C ASN A 379 2.87 12.54 -18.60
N PRO A 380 2.24 11.35 -18.66
CA PRO A 380 1.97 10.49 -17.49
C PRO A 380 3.24 9.99 -16.76
N ILE A 381 4.41 9.99 -17.41
CA ILE A 381 5.70 9.74 -16.75
C ILE A 381 6.42 11.02 -16.28
N GLY A 382 5.80 12.20 -16.39
CA GLY A 382 6.45 13.48 -16.11
C GLY A 382 7.52 13.85 -17.15
N ASN A 383 8.31 14.90 -16.86
CA ASN A 383 9.32 15.42 -17.79
C ASN A 383 10.59 14.55 -17.75
N ARG A 384 11.03 14.06 -18.91
CA ARG A 384 12.22 13.20 -19.04
C ARG A 384 13.02 13.59 -20.28
N ASP A 385 14.34 13.74 -20.13
CA ASP A 385 15.24 14.15 -21.22
C ASP A 385 15.82 12.96 -22.00
N GLU A 386 16.10 11.85 -21.33
CA GLU A 386 16.67 10.63 -21.93
C GLU A 386 15.57 9.64 -22.34
N PRO A 387 15.64 8.97 -23.51
CA PRO A 387 14.71 7.90 -23.89
C PRO A 387 15.08 6.53 -23.28
N GLY A 388 14.28 5.49 -23.55
CA GLY A 388 14.57 4.09 -23.18
C GLY A 388 13.92 3.61 -21.87
N PRO A 389 14.35 2.46 -21.31
CA PRO A 389 13.73 1.87 -20.11
C PRO A 389 13.96 2.70 -18.83
N LEU A 390 13.03 2.60 -17.87
CA LEU A 390 13.14 3.19 -16.54
C LEU A 390 12.35 2.37 -15.49
N TRP A 391 12.77 2.43 -14.23
CA TRP A 391 12.04 1.83 -13.12
C TRP A 391 10.89 2.74 -12.68
N VAL A 392 9.65 2.31 -12.92
CA VAL A 392 8.44 3.00 -12.47
C VAL A 392 7.76 2.24 -11.33
N THR A 393 6.94 2.94 -10.56
CA THR A 393 6.10 2.34 -9.51
C THR A 393 4.77 1.80 -10.05
N GLU A 394 4.16 0.86 -9.31
CA GLU A 394 2.85 0.28 -9.61
C GLU A 394 1.75 1.32 -9.97
N PRO A 395 1.56 2.46 -9.27
CA PRO A 395 0.59 3.49 -9.68
C PRO A 395 0.84 4.06 -11.08
N THR A 396 2.10 4.29 -11.45
CA THR A 396 2.50 4.82 -12.76
C THR A 396 2.28 3.79 -13.86
N LEU A 397 2.60 2.51 -13.60
CA LEU A 397 2.30 1.43 -14.55
C LEU A 397 0.79 1.28 -14.78
N ARG A 398 -0.02 1.28 -13.70
CA ARG A 398 -1.49 1.24 -13.79
C ARG A 398 -2.07 2.45 -14.51
N LEU A 399 -1.46 3.63 -14.37
CA LEU A 399 -1.83 4.80 -15.15
C LEU A 399 -1.61 4.52 -16.64
N LEU A 400 -0.38 4.20 -17.05
CA LEU A 400 -0.03 3.94 -18.45
C LEU A 400 -0.92 2.87 -19.10
N GLN A 401 -1.10 1.71 -18.45
CA GLN A 401 -1.98 0.64 -18.93
C GLN A 401 -3.45 1.08 -19.06
N ARG A 402 -3.93 1.99 -18.20
CA ARG A 402 -5.28 2.53 -18.29
C ARG A 402 -5.40 3.53 -19.45
N LEU A 403 -4.37 4.32 -19.72
CA LEU A 403 -4.35 5.27 -20.84
C LEU A 403 -4.25 4.58 -22.20
N SER A 404 -3.54 3.45 -22.29
CA SER A 404 -3.50 2.61 -23.49
C SER A 404 -4.73 1.72 -23.67
N GLY A 405 -5.58 1.59 -22.64
CA GLY A 405 -6.82 0.85 -22.72
C GLY A 405 -7.84 1.50 -23.68
N PRO A 406 -8.76 0.72 -24.28
CA PRO A 406 -9.67 1.18 -25.35
C PRO A 406 -10.66 2.27 -24.93
N ARG A 407 -10.77 2.57 -23.62
CA ARG A 407 -11.57 3.69 -23.09
C ARG A 407 -10.90 5.05 -23.31
N TYR A 408 -9.57 5.09 -23.38
CA TYR A 408 -8.79 6.33 -23.44
C TYR A 408 -7.96 6.40 -24.73
N GLY A 409 -7.22 5.34 -25.07
CA GLY A 409 -6.45 5.25 -26.32
C GLY A 409 -5.43 6.38 -26.52
N LEU A 410 -4.85 6.91 -25.44
CA LEU A 410 -3.95 8.08 -25.47
C LEU A 410 -2.47 7.73 -25.70
N CYS A 411 -2.11 6.45 -25.68
CA CYS A 411 -0.75 5.97 -25.94
C CYS A 411 -0.78 4.45 -26.21
N ASP A 412 0.31 3.91 -26.74
CA ASP A 412 0.51 2.45 -26.80
C ASP A 412 0.66 1.84 -25.38
N PRO A 413 0.49 0.52 -25.22
CA PRO A 413 0.80 -0.16 -23.96
C PRO A 413 2.30 -0.06 -23.62
N PRO A 414 2.67 0.19 -22.35
CA PRO A 414 4.07 0.15 -21.93
C PRO A 414 4.62 -1.28 -22.01
N VAL A 415 5.86 -1.42 -22.49
CA VAL A 415 6.56 -2.72 -22.50
C VAL A 415 7.18 -2.96 -21.13
N ILE A 416 6.75 -4.02 -20.44
CA ILE A 416 7.33 -4.45 -19.16
C ILE A 416 8.50 -5.41 -19.45
N HIS A 417 9.64 -5.20 -18.81
CA HIS A 417 10.83 -6.06 -18.96
C HIS A 417 11.02 -6.98 -17.75
N GLU A 418 10.92 -6.39 -16.56
CA GLU A 418 11.05 -7.09 -15.28
C GLU A 418 10.34 -6.31 -14.17
N SER A 419 10.13 -6.96 -13.03
CA SER A 419 9.37 -6.41 -11.92
C SER A 419 9.80 -6.99 -10.58
N TRP A 420 9.79 -6.15 -9.54
CA TRP A 420 9.95 -6.53 -8.13
C TRP A 420 8.64 -6.25 -7.40
N THR A 421 7.85 -7.30 -7.13
CA THR A 421 6.50 -7.15 -6.59
C THR A 421 6.19 -8.14 -5.48
N SER A 422 5.22 -7.82 -4.62
CA SER A 422 4.62 -8.77 -3.66
C SER A 422 3.10 -8.76 -3.81
N GLY A 423 2.42 -9.75 -3.20
CA GLY A 423 0.96 -9.69 -3.03
C GLY A 423 0.57 -8.40 -2.32
N ALA A 424 -0.46 -7.72 -2.83
CA ALA A 424 -0.74 -6.34 -2.46
C ALA A 424 -2.20 -6.11 -2.04
N THR A 425 -2.44 -5.00 -1.33
CA THR A 425 -3.80 -4.54 -1.00
C THR A 425 -3.85 -3.03 -0.85
N GLU A 426 -4.96 -2.43 -1.28
CA GLU A 426 -5.27 -1.02 -1.06
C GLU A 426 -5.74 -0.74 0.38
N ASN A 427 -6.27 -1.76 1.05
CA ASN A 427 -6.87 -1.67 2.39
C ASN A 427 -5.83 -1.67 3.54
N LEU A 428 -4.54 -1.51 3.24
CA LEU A 428 -3.47 -1.61 4.22
C LEU A 428 -3.43 -0.37 5.14
N LEU A 429 -3.56 0.83 4.55
CA LEU A 429 -3.57 2.10 5.26
C LEU A 429 -4.96 2.74 5.35
N GLU A 430 -6.01 2.13 4.79
CA GLU A 430 -7.33 2.79 4.64
C GLU A 430 -7.95 3.23 5.98
N LYS A 431 -7.90 2.38 7.02
CA LYS A 431 -8.40 2.78 8.36
C LYS A 431 -7.62 3.97 8.95
N PHE A 432 -6.31 4.00 8.77
CA PHE A 432 -5.43 5.09 9.21
C PHE A 432 -5.72 6.38 8.43
N ARG A 433 -5.86 6.27 7.10
CA ARG A 433 -6.27 7.35 6.21
C ARG A 433 -7.65 7.93 6.59
N VAL A 434 -8.64 7.08 6.85
CA VAL A 434 -10.01 7.50 7.21
C VAL A 434 -10.00 8.28 8.52
N LEU A 435 -9.33 7.80 9.59
CA LEU A 435 -9.24 8.55 10.84
C LEU A 435 -8.58 9.92 10.67
N LEU A 436 -7.48 10.01 9.92
CA LEU A 436 -6.81 11.28 9.63
C LEU A 436 -7.70 12.22 8.78
N LYS A 437 -8.42 11.68 7.80
CA LYS A 437 -9.36 12.43 6.96
C LYS A 437 -10.51 12.98 7.80
N ASP A 438 -11.13 12.17 8.64
CA ASP A 438 -12.31 12.57 9.39
C ASP A 438 -11.97 13.55 10.52
N ALA A 439 -10.81 13.41 11.16
CA ALA A 439 -10.28 14.41 12.09
C ALA A 439 -9.98 15.75 11.37
N ARG A 440 -9.39 15.69 10.17
CA ARG A 440 -9.13 16.89 9.34
C ARG A 440 -10.42 17.58 8.90
N ASP A 441 -11.41 16.83 8.43
CA ASP A 441 -12.66 17.40 7.92
C ASP A 441 -13.50 18.00 9.08
N ARG A 442 -13.49 17.37 10.26
CA ARG A 442 -14.06 17.94 11.49
C ARG A 442 -13.37 19.25 11.88
N ALA A 443 -12.04 19.26 11.90
CA ALA A 443 -11.27 20.46 12.24
C ALA A 443 -11.44 21.61 11.22
N ILE A 444 -11.72 21.31 9.94
CA ILE A 444 -12.16 22.33 8.96
C ILE A 444 -13.52 22.91 9.36
N ALA A 445 -14.49 22.07 9.72
CA ALA A 445 -15.84 22.50 10.07
C ALA A 445 -15.90 23.30 11.39
N GLU A 446 -15.03 22.97 12.34
CA GLU A 446 -14.95 23.59 13.67
C GLU A 446 -13.99 24.79 13.73
N GLY A 447 -13.13 24.97 12.71
CA GLY A 447 -12.11 26.03 12.69
C GLY A 447 -10.89 25.74 13.58
N ASP A 448 -10.64 24.47 13.90
CA ASP A 448 -9.54 24.04 14.78
C ASP A 448 -8.21 23.98 14.01
N GLU A 449 -7.46 25.08 14.02
CA GLU A 449 -6.15 25.18 13.37
C GLU A 449 -5.09 24.24 13.98
N VAL A 450 -5.20 23.91 15.28
CA VAL A 450 -4.25 23.02 15.98
C VAL A 450 -4.37 21.61 15.44
N THR A 451 -5.58 21.06 15.39
CA THR A 451 -5.83 19.73 14.82
C THR A 451 -5.47 19.70 13.33
N LEU A 452 -5.73 20.78 12.58
CA LEU A 452 -5.39 20.83 11.14
C LEU A 452 -3.89 20.73 10.87
N GLU A 453 -3.07 21.55 11.53
CA GLU A 453 -1.61 21.50 11.32
C GLU A 453 -0.98 20.24 11.93
N TYR A 454 -1.53 19.72 13.04
CA TYR A 454 -1.10 18.45 13.61
C TYR A 454 -1.39 17.25 12.68
N VAL A 455 -2.62 17.09 12.19
CA VAL A 455 -2.99 16.02 11.25
C VAL A 455 -2.22 16.14 9.93
N LYS A 456 -2.02 17.36 9.43
CA LYS A 456 -1.18 17.64 8.27
C LYS A 456 0.27 17.22 8.49
N ALA A 457 0.84 17.48 9.67
CA ALA A 457 2.16 17.01 10.04
C ALA A 457 2.21 15.47 10.13
N MET A 458 1.18 14.81 10.65
CA MET A 458 1.13 13.34 10.76
C MET A 458 1.28 12.66 9.39
N TYR A 459 0.38 12.90 8.43
CA TYR A 459 0.48 12.21 7.13
C TYR A 459 1.70 12.66 6.31
N SER A 460 2.02 13.97 6.33
CA SER A 460 3.14 14.49 5.52
C SER A 460 4.48 13.93 6.02
N LYS A 461 4.69 13.91 7.35
CA LYS A 461 5.91 13.36 7.93
C LYS A 461 5.96 11.84 7.80
N PHE A 462 4.85 11.13 8.01
CA PHE A 462 4.77 9.67 7.80
C PHE A 462 5.26 9.28 6.40
N VAL A 463 4.68 9.85 5.34
CA VAL A 463 5.09 9.55 3.95
C VAL A 463 6.54 9.98 3.66
N SER A 464 7.00 11.11 4.21
CA SER A 464 8.39 11.56 4.00
C SER A 464 9.44 10.76 4.76
N THR A 465 9.06 10.02 5.82
CA THR A 465 10.01 9.35 6.73
C THR A 465 9.97 7.84 6.71
N MET A 466 8.97 7.21 6.08
CA MET A 466 8.89 5.74 5.98
C MET A 466 9.94 5.09 5.06
N GLY A 467 10.80 5.86 4.38
CA GLY A 467 11.96 5.34 3.63
C GLY A 467 13.21 5.25 4.50
N GLU A 468 14.36 5.64 3.95
CA GLU A 468 15.67 5.58 4.63
C GLU A 468 15.88 6.75 5.63
N SER A 469 14.94 6.96 6.56
CA SER A 469 14.95 8.09 7.50
C SER A 469 15.50 7.73 8.88
N ASN A 470 16.34 8.60 9.44
CA ASN A 470 16.73 8.51 10.85
C ASN A 470 15.60 8.87 11.83
N TYR A 471 14.54 9.54 11.35
CA TYR A 471 13.42 10.04 12.18
C TYR A 471 12.33 9.01 12.43
N ASN A 472 12.11 8.06 11.51
CA ASN A 472 11.19 6.95 11.70
C ASN A 472 11.99 5.64 11.60
N ARG A 473 12.27 5.03 12.74
CA ARG A 473 12.99 3.75 12.82
C ARG A 473 12.06 2.55 12.90
N GLU A 474 10.77 2.81 13.08
CA GLU A 474 9.71 1.81 13.27
C GLU A 474 9.18 1.27 11.94
N LEU A 475 9.39 1.99 10.83
CA LEU A 475 8.95 1.59 9.49
C LEU A 475 9.98 1.95 8.41
N TYR A 476 10.55 0.94 7.75
CA TYR A 476 11.53 1.06 6.67
C TYR A 476 10.98 0.42 5.38
N ARG A 477 10.14 1.18 4.67
CA ARG A 477 9.42 0.83 3.44
C ARG A 477 9.64 1.88 2.36
N THR A 478 10.87 1.92 1.83
CA THR A 478 11.22 2.76 0.66
C THR A 478 10.33 2.45 -0.55
N ASP A 479 9.88 1.21 -0.69
CA ASP A 479 8.86 0.81 -1.66
C ASP A 479 7.53 1.56 -1.44
N TRP A 480 6.96 1.54 -0.23
CA TRP A 480 5.72 2.27 0.07
C TRP A 480 5.88 3.78 -0.12
N MET A 481 7.03 4.32 0.27
CA MET A 481 7.34 5.75 0.09
C MET A 481 7.21 6.17 -1.37
N HIS A 482 7.87 5.46 -2.30
CA HIS A 482 7.78 5.76 -3.73
C HIS A 482 6.36 5.54 -4.26
N LEU A 483 5.70 4.44 -3.90
CA LEU A 483 4.33 4.14 -4.38
C LEU A 483 3.32 5.22 -3.94
N ILE A 484 3.34 5.65 -2.68
CA ILE A 484 2.45 6.71 -2.18
C ILE A 484 2.74 8.06 -2.84
N ARG A 485 4.02 8.40 -3.09
CA ARG A 485 4.37 9.63 -3.81
C ARG A 485 3.91 9.61 -5.26
N SER A 486 4.16 8.53 -5.98
CA SER A 486 3.67 8.32 -7.34
C SER A 486 2.15 8.34 -7.41
N GLN A 487 1.44 7.77 -6.43
CA GLN A 487 -0.02 7.86 -6.37
C GLN A 487 -0.50 9.32 -6.25
N ALA A 488 0.18 10.18 -5.48
CA ALA A 488 -0.17 11.60 -5.41
C ALA A 488 -0.01 12.30 -6.77
N PHE A 489 1.04 11.96 -7.53
CA PHE A 489 1.25 12.45 -8.89
C PHE A 489 0.20 11.93 -9.89
N VAL A 490 -0.14 10.65 -9.85
CA VAL A 490 -1.23 10.04 -10.64
C VAL A 490 -2.58 10.68 -10.32
N ASN A 491 -2.85 11.02 -9.05
CA ASN A 491 -4.07 11.71 -8.64
C ASN A 491 -4.16 13.14 -9.20
N LEU A 492 -3.04 13.88 -9.25
CA LEU A 492 -2.98 15.19 -9.91
C LEU A 492 -3.16 15.06 -11.43
N TRP A 493 -2.53 14.06 -12.04
CA TRP A 493 -2.68 13.77 -13.47
C TRP A 493 -4.14 13.50 -13.86
N TRP A 494 -4.87 12.69 -13.08
CA TRP A 494 -6.30 12.46 -13.33
C TRP A 494 -7.17 13.70 -13.15
N LYS A 495 -6.79 14.65 -12.29
CA LYS A 495 -7.44 15.96 -12.21
C LYS A 495 -7.14 16.82 -13.44
N ALA A 496 -5.91 16.81 -13.95
CA ALA A 496 -5.57 17.47 -15.21
C ALA A 496 -6.33 16.87 -16.41
N HIS A 497 -6.37 15.54 -16.54
CA HIS A 497 -7.18 14.88 -17.58
C HIS A 497 -8.66 15.23 -17.43
N ARG A 498 -9.23 15.20 -16.21
CA ARG A 498 -10.64 15.56 -16.02
C ARG A 498 -10.92 17.01 -16.42
N ALA A 499 -10.03 17.94 -16.08
CA ALA A 499 -10.15 19.33 -16.52
C ALA A 499 -10.22 19.42 -18.05
N TYR A 500 -9.31 18.72 -18.76
CA TYR A 500 -9.29 18.66 -20.22
C TYR A 500 -10.55 18.02 -20.84
N ASP A 501 -10.98 16.88 -20.30
CA ASP A 501 -12.14 16.09 -20.76
C ASP A 501 -13.46 16.89 -20.63
N GLU A 502 -13.56 17.71 -19.58
CA GLU A 502 -14.71 18.60 -19.32
C GLU A 502 -14.54 20.00 -19.98
N GLY A 503 -13.56 20.14 -20.90
CA GLY A 503 -13.40 21.33 -21.75
C GLY A 503 -12.57 22.49 -21.18
N LEU A 504 -11.96 22.35 -19.99
CA LEU A 504 -11.02 23.34 -19.46
C LEU A 504 -9.66 23.22 -20.13
N MET A 505 -9.02 24.35 -20.42
CA MET A 505 -7.66 24.35 -20.92
C MET A 505 -6.68 24.20 -19.76
N VAL A 506 -6.07 23.02 -19.63
CA VAL A 506 -4.97 22.78 -18.69
C VAL A 506 -3.75 23.58 -19.14
N VAL A 507 -3.24 24.47 -18.28
CA VAL A 507 -2.08 25.34 -18.54
C VAL A 507 -0.82 24.81 -17.87
N ARG A 508 -0.94 24.21 -16.67
CA ARG A 508 0.21 23.78 -15.86
C ARG A 508 -0.19 22.68 -14.90
N ALA A 509 0.71 21.72 -14.67
CA ALA A 509 0.55 20.71 -13.63
C ALA A 509 1.91 20.49 -12.94
N MET A 510 1.98 20.72 -11.63
CA MET A 510 3.23 20.68 -10.87
C MET A 510 3.09 20.03 -9.50
N GLY A 511 4.13 19.30 -9.11
CA GLY A 511 4.20 18.71 -7.78
C GLY A 511 3.05 17.73 -7.55
N THR A 512 2.46 17.76 -6.36
CA THR A 512 1.37 16.85 -5.95
C THR A 512 -0.01 17.49 -6.01
N ASP A 513 -0.08 18.82 -6.12
CA ASP A 513 -1.25 19.60 -5.76
C ASP A 513 -1.53 20.83 -6.63
N GLU A 514 -0.60 21.27 -7.48
CA GLU A 514 -0.76 22.53 -8.23
C GLU A 514 -1.22 22.28 -9.67
N LEU A 515 -2.45 22.73 -9.99
CA LEU A 515 -3.10 22.59 -11.29
C LEU A 515 -3.58 23.97 -11.78
N HIS A 516 -3.16 24.39 -12.97
CA HIS A 516 -3.58 25.67 -13.55
C HIS A 516 -4.50 25.44 -14.75
N VAL A 517 -5.60 26.17 -14.81
CA VAL A 517 -6.64 26.04 -15.84
C VAL A 517 -7.16 27.39 -16.31
N ILE A 518 -7.61 27.43 -17.57
CA ILE A 518 -8.45 28.50 -18.14
C ILE A 518 -9.83 27.90 -18.43
N GLY A 519 -10.90 28.63 -18.10
CA GLY A 519 -12.30 28.20 -18.23
C GLY A 519 -13.04 28.17 -16.89
N ASP A 520 -14.32 27.80 -16.91
CA ASP A 520 -15.15 27.69 -15.70
C ASP A 520 -14.84 26.41 -14.92
N TRP A 521 -13.76 26.46 -14.13
CA TRP A 521 -13.32 25.31 -13.34
C TRP A 521 -14.31 24.89 -12.24
N ARG A 522 -15.23 25.78 -11.82
CA ARG A 522 -16.22 25.49 -10.76
C ARG A 522 -17.33 24.56 -11.24
N ALA A 523 -17.56 24.48 -12.55
CA ALA A 523 -18.41 23.45 -13.15
C ALA A 523 -17.80 22.03 -13.03
N VAL A 524 -16.47 21.92 -12.91
CA VAL A 524 -15.73 20.64 -12.94
C VAL A 524 -15.28 20.19 -11.55
N PHE A 525 -14.86 21.11 -10.69
CA PHE A 525 -14.37 20.82 -9.35
C PHE A 525 -15.13 21.61 -8.27
N PRO A 526 -15.62 20.94 -7.20
CA PRO A 526 -16.20 21.65 -6.07
C PRO A 526 -15.11 22.47 -5.34
N GLU A 527 -15.45 23.71 -5.01
CA GLU A 527 -14.59 24.64 -4.29
C GLU A 527 -14.69 24.39 -2.78
N GLY A 528 -13.54 24.29 -2.10
CA GLY A 528 -13.50 24.14 -0.65
C GLY A 528 -12.18 23.58 -0.12
N ARG A 529 -12.25 22.94 1.06
CA ARG A 529 -11.08 22.46 1.82
C ARG A 529 -11.10 20.95 2.07
N ALA A 530 -12.19 20.22 1.80
CA ALA A 530 -12.23 18.76 1.91
C ALA A 530 -11.28 18.10 0.89
N VAL A 531 -10.88 16.85 1.13
CA VAL A 531 -9.91 16.12 0.29
C VAL A 531 -10.35 15.87 -1.16
N THR A 532 -11.66 15.97 -1.43
CA THR A 532 -12.25 15.88 -2.78
C THR A 532 -12.29 17.23 -3.51
N GLU A 533 -12.25 18.33 -2.75
CA GLU A 533 -12.39 19.71 -3.22
C GLU A 533 -11.05 20.32 -3.61
N VAL A 534 -11.09 21.45 -4.32
CA VAL A 534 -9.93 22.29 -4.62
C VAL A 534 -10.18 23.71 -4.11
N LYS A 535 -9.13 24.49 -3.91
CA LYS A 535 -9.23 25.92 -3.57
C LYS A 535 -8.40 26.75 -4.56
N VAL A 536 -8.79 28.01 -4.76
CA VAL A 536 -7.97 28.97 -5.51
C VAL A 536 -6.69 29.25 -4.74
N LYS A 537 -5.56 29.17 -5.44
CA LYS A 537 -4.22 29.54 -4.95
C LYS A 537 -3.84 30.94 -5.42
N ASP A 538 -4.12 31.23 -6.69
CA ASP A 538 -3.79 32.48 -7.36
C ASP A 538 -4.65 32.64 -8.64
N VAL A 539 -4.78 33.86 -9.14
CA VAL A 539 -5.41 34.18 -10.42
C VAL A 539 -4.54 35.22 -11.14
N TYR A 540 -4.05 34.87 -12.32
CA TYR A 540 -3.15 35.72 -13.10
C TYR A 540 -3.50 35.67 -14.58
N THR A 541 -3.04 36.66 -15.33
CA THR A 541 -3.30 36.79 -16.76
C THR A 541 -2.06 36.46 -17.58
N VAL A 542 -2.25 35.83 -18.74
CA VAL A 542 -1.18 35.48 -19.70
C VAL A 542 -1.59 35.79 -21.13
N GLY A 543 -0.60 35.94 -22.00
CA GLY A 543 -0.80 36.32 -23.40
C GLY A 543 -0.69 37.82 -23.62
N GLU A 544 -0.72 38.22 -24.89
CA GLU A 544 -0.71 39.62 -25.31
C GLU A 544 -2.12 40.01 -25.77
N ALA A 545 -2.54 41.23 -25.43
CA ALA A 545 -3.79 41.77 -25.93
C ALA A 545 -3.73 41.90 -27.45
N VAL A 546 -4.67 41.26 -28.16
CA VAL A 546 -4.82 41.44 -29.61
C VAL A 546 -5.16 42.91 -29.86
N PRO A 547 -4.35 43.66 -30.63
CA PRO A 547 -4.70 45.04 -30.97
C PRO A 547 -6.04 45.09 -31.69
N PRO A 548 -6.92 46.08 -31.42
CA PRO A 548 -8.14 46.25 -32.21
C PRO A 548 -7.79 46.51 -33.67
N GLU A 549 -8.48 45.82 -34.59
CA GLU A 549 -8.39 46.00 -36.05
C GLU A 549 -8.92 47.37 -36.52
#